data_AF-A0A091JS62-F1
#
_entry.id   AF-A0A091JS62-F1
#
_cell.length_a   1.000
_cell.length_b   1.000
_cell.length_c   1.000
_cell.angle_alpha   90.00
_cell.angle_beta   90.00
_cell.angle_gamma   90.00
#
_symmetry.space_group_name_H-M   'P 1'
#
loop_
_entity.id
_entity.type
_entity.pdbx_description
1 polymer ?
#
loop_
_entity_poly.entity_id
_entity_poly.type
_entity_poly.pdbx_seq_one_letter_code
_entity_poly.pdbx_strand_id
1 'polypeptide(L)'
;WRKRVKSEYMRLRQLKRFRRADEVKSMFNSNRQKILERTEILNQEWKQRRIQPVHIMTSVSSLRGTRECSVTSDIDFPKQVIPLKTLNAVASVPIMYSWSPLQQNFMVEDETVLHNIPYMGDEVLDQDGTFIEELIKNYDGKVHGD
;
A
#
# COMPACT_ATOMS: atom_id res chain seq x y z
N TRP A 1 -27.17 -9.49 27.38
CA TRP A 1 -27.23 -9.89 25.95
C TRP A 1 -25.88 -9.90 25.24
N ARG A 2 -25.06 -8.83 25.28
CA ARG A 2 -23.75 -8.74 24.57
C ARG A 2 -22.83 -9.97 24.73
N LYS A 3 -22.62 -10.48 25.95
CA LYS A 3 -21.79 -11.69 26.19
C LYS A 3 -22.33 -12.93 25.46
N ARG A 4 -23.65 -13.17 25.50
CA ARG A 4 -24.31 -14.29 24.82
C ARG A 4 -24.20 -14.18 23.29
N VAL A 5 -24.40 -12.98 22.76
CA VAL A 5 -24.25 -12.69 21.31
C VAL A 5 -22.81 -12.94 20.86
N LYS A 6 -21.81 -12.46 21.62
CA LYS A 6 -20.39 -12.70 21.32
C LYS A 6 -20.05 -14.20 21.32
N SER A 7 -20.52 -14.95 22.31
CA SER A 7 -20.32 -16.40 22.36
C SER A 7 -20.98 -17.12 21.17
N GLU A 8 -22.20 -16.73 20.81
CA GLU A 8 -22.91 -17.33 19.67
C GLU A 8 -22.26 -16.98 18.33
N TYR A 9 -21.78 -15.74 18.16
CA TYR A 9 -20.98 -15.32 17.02
C TYR A 9 -19.73 -16.20 16.86
N MET A 10 -18.98 -16.42 17.96
CA MET A 10 -17.79 -17.27 17.94
C MET A 10 -18.13 -18.73 17.58
N ARG A 11 -19.20 -19.29 18.17
CA ARG A 11 -19.70 -20.64 17.87
C ARG A 11 -20.03 -20.81 16.39
N LEU A 12 -20.81 -19.87 15.82
CA LEU A 12 -21.22 -19.89 14.41
C LEU A 12 -20.01 -19.73 13.47
N ARG A 13 -19.08 -18.83 13.81
CA ARG A 13 -17.85 -18.63 13.04
C ARG A 13 -16.99 -19.90 13.00
N GLN A 14 -16.80 -20.58 14.12
CA GLN A 14 -16.04 -21.83 14.19
C GLN A 14 -16.71 -22.95 13.38
N LEU A 15 -18.02 -23.11 13.53
CA LEU A 15 -18.78 -24.12 12.77
C LEU A 15 -18.74 -23.85 11.26
N LYS A 16 -18.91 -22.59 10.83
CA LYS A 16 -18.78 -22.20 9.42
C LYS A 16 -17.36 -22.42 8.89
N ARG A 17 -16.33 -22.09 9.67
CA ARG A 17 -14.93 -22.32 9.30
C ARG A 17 -14.64 -23.80 9.09
N PHE A 18 -15.10 -24.67 10.00
CA PHE A 18 -14.88 -26.10 9.89
C PHE A 18 -15.59 -26.69 8.67
N ARG A 19 -16.88 -26.36 8.47
CA ARG A 19 -17.65 -26.82 7.29
C ARG A 19 -17.03 -26.38 5.97
N ARG A 20 -16.52 -25.14 5.90
CA ARG A 20 -15.91 -24.58 4.69
C ARG A 20 -14.44 -24.96 4.48
N ALA A 21 -13.80 -25.67 5.42
CA ALA A 21 -12.36 -25.90 5.36
C ALA A 21 -11.94 -26.66 4.10
N ASP A 22 -12.63 -27.76 3.80
CA ASP A 22 -12.34 -28.59 2.62
C ASP A 22 -12.73 -27.89 1.31
N GLU A 23 -13.84 -27.16 1.31
CA GLU A 23 -14.26 -26.33 0.17
C GLU A 23 -13.21 -25.27 -0.17
N VAL A 24 -12.75 -24.53 0.84
CA VAL A 24 -11.72 -23.49 0.67
C VAL A 24 -10.40 -24.10 0.22
N LYS A 25 -10.00 -25.26 0.77
CA LYS A 25 -8.81 -25.99 0.33
C LYS A 25 -8.89 -26.39 -1.15
N SER A 26 -10.04 -26.91 -1.58
CA SER A 26 -10.31 -27.22 -2.98
C SER A 26 -10.22 -25.97 -3.86
N MET A 27 -10.86 -24.87 -3.44
CA MET A 27 -10.83 -23.59 -4.14
C MET A 27 -9.41 -23.00 -4.24
N PHE A 28 -8.59 -23.14 -3.21
CA PHE A 28 -7.18 -22.73 -3.26
C PHE A 28 -6.40 -23.54 -4.30
N ASN A 29 -6.61 -24.85 -4.38
CA ASN A 29 -5.97 -25.70 -5.40
C ASN A 29 -6.43 -25.33 -6.82
N SER A 30 -7.73 -25.14 -7.03
CA SER A 30 -8.25 -24.68 -8.33
C SER A 30 -7.74 -23.29 -8.70
N ASN A 31 -7.63 -22.37 -7.73
CA ASN A 31 -7.06 -21.05 -7.97
C ASN A 31 -5.55 -21.13 -8.26
N ARG A 32 -4.82 -22.05 -7.62
CA ARG A 32 -3.41 -22.29 -7.91
C ARG A 32 -3.20 -22.73 -9.35
N GLN A 33 -4.09 -23.57 -9.88
CA GLN A 33 -4.05 -23.95 -11.30
C GLN A 33 -4.20 -22.73 -12.22
N LYS A 34 -5.18 -21.84 -11.94
CA LYS A 34 -5.35 -20.58 -12.69
C LYS A 34 -4.12 -19.67 -12.60
N ILE A 35 -3.49 -19.61 -11.43
CA ILE A 35 -2.25 -18.84 -11.23
C ILE A 35 -1.16 -19.44 -12.12
N LEU A 36 -0.93 -20.75 -12.06
CA LEU A 36 0.09 -21.43 -12.85
C LEU A 36 -0.07 -21.14 -14.35
N GLU A 37 -1.28 -21.32 -14.88
CA GLU A 37 -1.60 -21.06 -16.29
C GLU A 37 -1.31 -19.60 -16.69
N ARG A 38 -1.81 -18.64 -15.91
CA ARG A 38 -1.60 -17.21 -16.21
C ARG A 38 -0.14 -16.80 -16.10
N THR A 39 0.56 -17.28 -15.07
CA THR A 39 1.99 -16.98 -14.90
C THR A 39 2.83 -17.61 -15.99
N GLU A 40 2.46 -18.79 -16.51
CA GLU A 40 3.20 -19.41 -17.60
C GLU A 40 3.02 -18.66 -18.92
N ILE A 41 1.82 -18.14 -19.21
CA ILE A 41 1.61 -17.25 -20.36
C ILE A 41 2.52 -16.03 -20.27
N LEU A 42 2.52 -15.33 -19.13
CA LEU A 42 3.38 -14.17 -18.90
C LEU A 42 4.88 -14.51 -18.98
N ASN A 43 5.27 -15.69 -18.50
CA ASN A 43 6.64 -16.20 -18.56
C ASN A 43 7.08 -16.48 -19.99
N GLN A 44 6.20 -17.07 -20.82
CA GLN A 44 6.46 -17.30 -22.24
C GLN A 44 6.60 -15.99 -23.01
N GLU A 45 5.70 -15.03 -22.79
CA GLU A 45 5.80 -13.68 -23.37
C GLU A 45 7.09 -12.98 -22.95
N TRP A 46 7.51 -13.12 -21.69
CA TRP A 46 8.75 -12.53 -21.19
C TRP A 46 9.98 -13.16 -21.83
N LYS A 47 10.02 -14.49 -21.99
CA LYS A 47 11.14 -15.21 -22.64
C LYS A 47 11.39 -14.79 -24.09
N GLN A 48 10.36 -14.29 -24.78
CA GLN A 48 10.50 -13.76 -26.14
C GLN A 48 11.17 -12.38 -26.18
N ARG A 49 11.18 -11.65 -25.06
CA ARG A 49 11.78 -10.32 -24.98
C ARG A 49 13.29 -10.43 -24.84
N ARG A 50 14.01 -9.62 -25.62
CA ARG A 50 15.46 -9.42 -25.46
C ARG A 50 15.71 -8.03 -24.92
N ILE A 51 15.54 -7.88 -23.60
CA ILE A 51 15.82 -6.62 -22.91
C ILE A 51 17.29 -6.63 -22.49
N GLN A 52 18.04 -5.59 -22.84
CA GLN A 52 19.38 -5.42 -22.29
C GLN A 52 19.25 -5.12 -20.79
N PRO A 53 19.83 -5.95 -19.91
CA PRO A 53 19.82 -5.67 -18.48
C PRO A 53 20.65 -4.41 -18.19
N VAL A 54 20.51 -3.90 -16.97
CA VAL A 54 21.23 -2.70 -16.55
C VAL A 54 22.74 -2.94 -16.62
N HIS A 55 23.45 -2.03 -17.28
CA HIS A 55 24.91 -2.01 -17.31
C HIS A 55 25.41 -0.98 -16.30
N ILE A 56 26.37 -1.38 -15.47
CA ILE A 56 27.06 -0.44 -14.58
C ILE A 56 28.06 0.34 -15.44
N MET A 57 27.72 1.59 -15.73
CA MET A 57 28.66 2.51 -16.37
C MET A 57 29.48 3.21 -15.29
N THR A 58 30.65 2.68 -14.98
CA THR A 58 31.69 3.44 -14.28
C THR A 58 32.28 4.41 -15.30
N SER A 59 31.73 5.62 -15.39
CA SER A 59 32.25 6.63 -16.29
C SER A 59 33.69 6.97 -15.91
N VAL A 60 34.55 6.96 -16.92
CA VAL A 60 35.92 7.48 -16.97
C VAL A 60 36.09 8.68 -16.04
N SER A 61 36.90 8.51 -14.99
CA SER A 61 37.37 9.55 -14.06
C SER A 61 36.30 10.61 -13.73
N SER A 62 35.47 10.34 -12.71
CA SER A 62 34.49 11.27 -12.15
C SER A 62 34.98 12.71 -12.29
N LEU A 63 34.36 13.48 -13.20
CA LEU A 63 34.70 14.87 -13.44
C LEU A 63 34.64 15.58 -12.08
N ARG A 64 35.72 16.28 -11.69
CA ARG A 64 35.78 16.98 -10.39
C ARG A 64 34.50 17.81 -10.21
N GLY A 65 33.70 17.48 -9.19
CA GLY A 65 32.45 18.19 -8.88
C GLY A 65 31.17 17.35 -8.94
N THR A 66 31.20 16.10 -9.42
CA THR A 66 30.03 15.21 -9.28
C THR A 66 29.87 14.76 -7.83
N ARG A 67 28.68 14.91 -7.26
CA ARG A 67 28.34 14.34 -5.95
C ARG A 67 28.50 12.82 -6.00
N GLU A 68 28.86 12.21 -4.88
CA GLU A 68 29.01 10.76 -4.76
C GLU A 68 27.96 10.19 -3.80
N CYS A 69 27.52 8.97 -4.09
CA CYS A 69 26.71 8.15 -3.19
C CYS A 69 27.61 7.05 -2.63
N SER A 70 27.60 6.88 -1.31
CA SER A 70 28.34 5.80 -0.67
C SER A 70 27.43 4.87 0.11
N VAL A 71 27.60 3.57 -0.09
CA VAL A 71 26.84 2.52 0.59
C VAL A 71 27.80 1.71 1.45
N THR A 72 27.49 1.61 2.73
CA THR A 72 28.19 0.75 3.69
C THR A 72 27.43 -0.55 3.86
N SER A 73 28.16 -1.61 4.12
CA SER A 73 27.62 -2.94 4.36
C SER A 73 27.77 -3.31 5.83
N ASP A 74 26.79 -4.01 6.40
CA ASP A 74 26.85 -4.56 7.76
C ASP A 74 27.61 -5.90 7.82
N ILE A 75 27.81 -6.54 6.67
CA ILE A 75 28.84 -7.58 6.50
C ILE A 75 30.15 -6.91 6.08
N ASP A 76 31.30 -7.53 6.41
CA ASP A 76 32.69 -7.10 6.11
C ASP A 76 33.00 -7.01 4.59
N PHE A 77 32.20 -6.24 3.88
CA PHE A 77 32.28 -5.93 2.47
C PHE A 77 32.73 -4.47 2.34
N PRO A 78 33.67 -4.16 1.42
CA PRO A 78 34.20 -2.82 1.29
C PRO A 78 33.11 -1.80 0.99
N LYS A 79 33.24 -0.61 1.57
CA LYS A 79 32.38 0.55 1.27
C LYS A 79 32.39 0.81 -0.24
N GLN A 80 31.21 0.84 -0.84
CA GLN A 80 31.03 1.12 -2.26
C GLN A 80 30.75 2.60 -2.47
N VAL A 81 31.38 3.21 -3.47
CA VAL A 81 31.19 4.62 -3.82
C VAL A 81 30.94 4.73 -5.32
N ILE A 82 29.86 5.43 -5.70
CA ILE A 82 29.47 5.66 -7.10
C ILE A 82 29.09 7.14 -7.31
N PRO A 83 29.23 7.69 -8.53
CA PRO A 83 28.75 9.04 -8.82
C PRO A 83 27.22 9.13 -8.73
N LEU A 84 26.71 10.21 -8.14
CA LEU A 84 25.29 10.53 -8.00
C LEU A 84 24.80 11.22 -9.28
N LYS A 85 23.85 10.61 -9.98
CA LYS A 85 23.21 11.22 -11.15
C LYS A 85 22.04 12.11 -10.72
N THR A 86 22.17 13.42 -10.89
CA THR A 86 21.06 14.36 -10.70
C THR A 86 19.99 14.13 -11.77
N LEU A 87 18.75 13.90 -11.32
CA LEU A 87 17.57 13.94 -12.21
C LEU A 87 17.26 15.40 -12.53
N ASN A 88 16.99 15.70 -13.80
CA ASN A 88 16.69 17.05 -14.23
C ASN A 88 15.40 17.56 -13.57
N ALA A 89 15.35 18.85 -13.27
CA ALA A 89 14.17 19.47 -12.68
C ALA A 89 12.97 19.36 -13.64
N VAL A 90 11.81 19.00 -13.08
CA VAL A 90 10.52 18.94 -13.77
C VAL A 90 9.57 19.91 -13.06
N ALA A 91 8.75 20.62 -13.83
CA ALA A 91 7.78 21.55 -13.26
C ALA A 91 6.72 20.82 -12.42
N SER A 92 6.46 21.31 -11.22
CA SER A 92 5.41 20.80 -10.33
C SER A 92 4.04 21.38 -10.69
N VAL A 93 3.01 20.54 -10.69
CA VAL A 93 1.61 20.96 -10.80
C VAL A 93 1.05 21.21 -9.38
N PRO A 94 0.13 22.18 -9.18
CA PRO A 94 -0.54 22.38 -7.90
C PRO A 94 -1.25 21.13 -7.38
N ILE A 95 -1.35 20.99 -6.06
CA ILE A 95 -2.08 19.89 -5.41
C ILE A 95 -3.58 20.05 -5.70
N MET A 96 -4.20 19.01 -6.23
CA MET A 96 -5.63 18.96 -6.50
C MET A 96 -6.15 17.54 -6.24
N TYR A 97 -7.22 17.44 -5.44
CA TYR A 97 -7.95 16.19 -5.29
C TYR A 97 -8.93 16.01 -6.45
N SER A 98 -9.25 14.75 -6.76
CA SER A 98 -10.20 14.43 -7.82
C SER A 98 -11.63 14.67 -7.36
N TRP A 99 -12.43 15.33 -8.21
CA TRP A 99 -13.85 15.57 -7.98
C TRP A 99 -14.65 15.05 -9.18
N SER A 100 -15.82 14.48 -8.91
CA SER A 100 -16.76 14.09 -9.97
C SER A 100 -17.48 15.35 -10.51
N PRO A 101 -17.53 15.56 -11.84
CA PRO A 101 -18.24 16.70 -12.41
C PRO A 101 -19.77 16.55 -12.25
N LEU A 102 -20.47 17.65 -11.98
CA LEU A 102 -21.93 17.67 -11.82
C LEU A 102 -22.56 18.70 -12.77
N GLN A 103 -23.65 18.31 -13.44
CA GLN A 103 -24.49 19.22 -14.23
C GLN A 103 -25.61 19.86 -13.38
N GLN A 104 -25.98 19.20 -12.29
CA GLN A 104 -26.97 19.65 -11.32
C GLN A 104 -26.59 19.13 -9.93
N ASN A 105 -27.12 19.76 -8.89
CA ASN A 105 -26.81 19.39 -7.50
C ASN A 105 -27.27 17.95 -7.18
N PHE A 106 -26.52 17.29 -6.30
CA PHE A 106 -26.80 15.93 -5.82
C PHE A 106 -27.07 15.97 -4.31
N MET A 107 -28.18 15.38 -3.88
CA MET A 107 -28.54 15.28 -2.46
C MET A 107 -27.80 14.10 -1.81
N VAL A 108 -27.21 14.31 -0.65
CA VAL A 108 -26.40 13.32 0.07
C VAL A 108 -26.94 13.17 1.50
N GLU A 109 -27.06 11.93 1.94
CA GLU A 109 -27.46 11.58 3.32
C GLU A 109 -26.31 11.79 4.31
N ASP A 110 -26.64 12.05 5.57
CA ASP A 110 -25.64 12.28 6.60
C ASP A 110 -24.83 11.01 6.91
N GLU A 111 -23.50 11.18 6.99
CA GLU A 111 -22.57 10.15 7.44
C GLU A 111 -22.58 10.07 8.97
N THR A 112 -22.90 8.90 9.53
CA THR A 112 -23.01 8.70 11.00
C THR A 112 -21.84 7.90 11.61
N VAL A 113 -20.94 7.41 10.77
CA VAL A 113 -19.76 6.63 11.15
C VAL A 113 -18.60 7.12 10.32
N LEU A 114 -17.49 7.47 10.96
CA LEU A 114 -16.29 7.91 10.25
C LEU A 114 -15.64 6.70 9.55
N HIS A 115 -15.59 6.70 8.22
CA HIS A 115 -15.02 5.58 7.47
C HIS A 115 -13.49 5.62 7.33
N ASN A 116 -12.86 6.78 7.55
CA ASN A 116 -11.42 6.94 7.44
C ASN A 116 -10.89 8.04 8.39
N ILE A 117 -9.75 7.79 9.02
CA ILE A 117 -9.05 8.79 9.83
C ILE A 117 -8.03 9.47 8.91
N PRO A 118 -8.10 10.81 8.72
CA PRO A 118 -7.19 11.50 7.83
C PRO A 118 -5.75 11.41 8.35
N TYR A 119 -4.84 10.97 7.50
CA TYR A 119 -3.40 11.01 7.80
C TYR A 119 -2.87 12.43 7.54
N MET A 120 -2.38 13.08 8.60
CA MET A 120 -1.90 14.47 8.55
C MET A 120 -0.37 14.60 8.62
N GLY A 121 0.35 13.47 8.60
CA GLY A 121 1.80 13.43 8.82
C GLY A 121 2.15 13.13 10.27
N ASP A 122 3.15 12.28 10.47
CA ASP A 122 3.60 11.87 11.81
C ASP A 122 4.03 13.07 12.66
N GLU A 123 4.68 14.05 12.01
CA GLU A 123 5.18 15.28 12.61
C GLU A 123 4.06 16.15 13.25
N VAL A 124 2.83 16.03 12.74
CA VAL A 124 1.65 16.77 13.21
C VAL A 124 0.96 16.01 14.35
N LEU A 125 0.93 14.68 14.27
CA LEU A 125 0.31 13.82 15.30
C LEU A 125 1.04 13.92 16.65
N ASP A 126 2.35 14.12 16.63
CA ASP A 126 3.15 14.29 17.85
C ASP A 126 2.91 15.64 18.56
N GLN A 127 2.29 16.62 17.89
CA GLN A 127 2.08 17.97 18.41
C GLN A 127 0.68 18.17 18.98
N ASP A 128 -0.34 17.55 18.38
CA ASP A 128 -1.74 17.74 18.79
C ASP A 128 -2.60 16.48 18.59
N GLY A 129 -2.63 15.64 19.62
CA GLY A 129 -3.52 14.48 19.68
C GLY A 129 -5.00 14.84 19.89
N THR A 130 -5.32 16.10 20.25
CA THR A 130 -6.69 16.50 20.61
C THR A 130 -7.61 16.58 19.39
N PHE A 131 -7.07 16.98 18.23
CA PHE A 131 -7.83 17.06 16.98
C PHE A 131 -8.49 15.73 16.60
N ILE A 132 -7.75 14.61 16.70
CA ILE A 132 -8.28 13.29 16.33
C ILE A 132 -9.37 12.85 17.30
N GLU A 133 -9.20 13.12 18.59
CA GLU A 133 -10.23 12.84 19.60
C GLU A 133 -11.51 13.64 19.35
N GLU A 134 -11.39 14.92 19.02
CA GLU A 134 -12.53 15.78 18.68
C GLU A 134 -13.21 15.35 17.38
N LEU A 135 -12.44 14.99 16.35
CA LEU A 135 -12.98 14.45 15.11
C LEU A 135 -13.81 13.19 15.37
N ILE A 136 -13.27 12.24 16.14
CA ILE A 136 -13.97 11.00 16.49
C ILE A 136 -15.24 11.29 17.32
N LYS A 137 -15.19 12.28 18.21
CA LYS A 137 -16.34 12.70 19.01
C LYS A 137 -17.50 13.22 18.16
N ASN A 138 -17.23 13.88 17.03
CA ASN A 138 -18.27 14.32 16.09
C ASN A 138 -19.07 13.16 15.48
N TYR A 139 -18.53 11.94 15.51
CA TYR A 139 -19.17 10.72 15.02
C TYR A 139 -19.63 9.80 16.16
N ASP A 140 -19.91 10.34 17.36
CA ASP A 140 -20.25 9.56 18.58
C ASP A 140 -19.22 8.49 18.96
N GLY A 141 -17.96 8.66 18.58
CA GLY A 141 -16.94 7.62 18.75
C GLY A 141 -17.05 6.44 17.79
N LYS A 142 -17.85 6.54 16.71
CA LYS A 142 -18.04 5.46 15.74
C LYS A 142 -17.06 5.63 14.58
N VAL A 143 -16.06 4.77 14.54
CA VAL A 143 -15.13 4.61 13.41
C VAL A 143 -15.38 3.25 12.76
N HIS A 144 -15.37 3.19 11.43
CA HIS A 144 -15.58 1.94 10.73
C HIS A 144 -14.46 0.93 11.07
N GLY A 145 -14.86 -0.22 11.62
CA GLY A 145 -13.95 -1.31 11.95
C GLY A 145 -13.65 -1.47 13.44
N ASP A 146 -14.07 -0.50 14.27
CA ASP A 146 -14.04 -0.57 15.73
C ASP A 146 -15.25 -1.28 16.37
#